data_AF-A0A940E3I2-F1
#
_entry.id   AF-A0A940E3I2-F1
#
_cell.length_a   1.000
_cell.length_b   1.000
_cell.length_c   1.000
_cell.angle_alpha   90.00
_cell.angle_beta   90.00
_cell.angle_gamma   90.00
#
_symmetry.space_group_name_H-M   'P 1'
#
loop_
_entity.id
_entity.type
_entity.pdbx_description
1 polymer ?
#
loop_
_entity_poly.entity_id
_entity_poly.type
_entity_poly.pdbx_seq_one_letter_code
_entity_poly.pdbx_strand_id
1 'polypeptide(L)'
;MGALAVSAACDVPRAPIVTGPNGQIRIWINTSGLTCYDTSCLEINQTTRIPGNIDVGSGTVTPDEFRQMVITASLAGGIGSGQDRD
;
A
#
# COMPACT_ATOMS: atom_id res chain seq x y z
N MET A 1 8.53 -30.70 -24.44
CA MET A 1 7.31 -30.18 -23.80
C MET A 1 7.75 -29.12 -22.80
N GLY A 2 7.69 -27.85 -23.20
CA GLY A 2 8.13 -26.73 -22.36
C GLY A 2 7.00 -26.33 -21.43
N ALA A 3 7.23 -26.43 -20.12
CA ALA A 3 6.35 -25.87 -19.12
C ALA A 3 6.36 -24.34 -19.27
N LEU A 4 5.27 -23.79 -19.79
CA LEU A 4 5.00 -22.36 -19.71
C LEU A 4 4.76 -22.06 -18.24
N ALA A 5 5.78 -21.57 -17.55
CA ALA A 5 5.64 -20.94 -16.25
C ALA A 5 4.79 -19.68 -16.46
N VAL A 6 3.47 -19.83 -16.31
CA VAL A 6 2.56 -18.71 -16.17
C VAL A 6 2.96 -18.04 -14.87
N SER A 7 3.79 -16.99 -14.97
CA SER A 7 3.90 -16.00 -13.92
C SER A 7 2.52 -15.41 -13.76
N ALA A 8 1.77 -15.90 -12.79
CA ALA A 8 0.79 -15.08 -12.11
C ALA A 8 1.60 -13.93 -11.52
N ALA A 9 1.83 -12.88 -12.30
CA ALA A 9 1.92 -11.56 -11.74
C ALA A 9 0.60 -11.41 -11.00
N CYS A 10 0.60 -11.72 -9.69
CA CYS A 10 -0.53 -11.46 -8.84
C CYS A 10 -0.84 -9.99 -9.08
N ASP A 11 -1.92 -9.71 -9.82
CA ASP A 11 -2.45 -8.38 -10.00
C ASP A 11 -2.98 -8.01 -8.60
N VAL A 12 -2.05 -7.55 -7.74
CA VAL A 12 -2.41 -7.15 -6.39
C VAL A 12 -3.43 -6.04 -6.60
N PRO A 13 -4.66 -6.20 -6.09
CA PRO A 13 -5.73 -5.26 -6.35
C PRO A 13 -5.23 -3.86 -6.01
N ARG A 14 -5.12 -3.01 -7.03
CA ARG A 14 -4.74 -1.61 -6.82
C ARG A 14 -5.82 -0.99 -5.95
N ALA A 15 -5.38 -0.29 -4.93
CA ALA A 15 -6.23 0.41 -3.99
C ALA A 15 -7.19 1.33 -4.75
N PRO A 16 -8.52 1.19 -4.57
CA PRO A 16 -9.46 2.03 -5.29
C PRO A 16 -9.27 3.49 -4.88
N ILE A 17 -9.16 4.34 -5.89
CA ILE A 17 -9.09 5.80 -5.71
C ILE A 17 -10.53 6.29 -5.57
N VAL A 18 -10.81 6.95 -4.45
CA VAL A 18 -12.12 7.52 -4.14
C VAL A 18 -12.01 9.04 -4.02
N THR A 19 -13.00 9.75 -4.53
CA THR A 19 -13.08 11.20 -4.35
C THR A 19 -13.71 11.46 -2.99
N GLY A 20 -12.94 12.08 -2.09
CA GLY A 20 -13.38 12.43 -0.75
C GLY A 20 -14.46 13.51 -0.76
N PRO A 21 -15.09 13.78 0.40
CA PRO A 21 -16.24 14.69 0.53
C PRO A 21 -15.95 16.14 0.11
N ASN A 22 -14.68 16.55 0.11
CA ASN A 22 -14.24 17.89 -0.31
C ASN A 22 -13.63 17.92 -1.72
N GLY A 23 -13.85 16.89 -2.54
CA GLY A 23 -13.20 16.75 -3.86
C GLY A 23 -11.73 16.30 -3.80
N GLN A 24 -11.25 15.92 -2.62
CA GLN A 24 -9.87 15.50 -2.40
C GLN A 24 -9.67 14.06 -2.89
N ILE A 25 -8.56 13.78 -3.58
CA ILE A 25 -8.22 12.41 -3.96
C ILE A 25 -7.84 11.62 -2.71
N ARG A 26 -8.53 10.50 -2.46
CA ARG A 26 -8.23 9.55 -1.39
C ARG A 26 -8.08 8.15 -1.98
N ILE A 27 -7.36 7.31 -1.26
CA ILE A 27 -7.02 5.94 -1.61
C ILE A 27 -7.63 5.06 -0.53
N TRP A 28 -8.38 4.04 -0.93
CA TRP A 28 -8.89 3.07 0.02
C TRP A 28 -7.78 2.13 0.45
N ILE A 29 -7.52 2.07 1.75
CA ILE A 29 -6.48 1.22 2.32
C ILE A 29 -7.11 0.04 3.05
N ASN A 30 -6.48 -1.11 2.90
CA ASN A 30 -6.80 -2.28 3.70
C ASN A 30 -5.87 -2.30 4.92
N THR A 31 -6.43 -2.05 6.11
CA THR A 31 -5.69 -2.09 7.38
C THR A 31 -5.37 -3.51 7.87
N SER A 32 -5.79 -4.53 7.12
CA SER A 32 -5.58 -5.94 7.41
C SER A 32 -5.03 -6.70 6.20
N GLY A 33 -4.40 -5.98 5.26
CA GLY A 33 -3.85 -6.59 4.06
C GLY A 33 -2.92 -5.67 3.27
N LEU A 34 -2.48 -6.17 2.13
CA LEU A 34 -1.61 -5.44 1.21
C LEU A 34 -2.44 -4.41 0.43
N THR A 35 -2.01 -3.16 0.48
CA THR A 35 -2.56 -2.06 -0.31
C THR A 35 -1.50 -1.60 -1.29
N CYS A 36 -1.77 -1.69 -2.59
CA CYS A 36 -0.88 -1.17 -3.62
C CYS A 36 -1.45 0.09 -4.27
N TYR A 37 -0.65 1.16 -4.30
CA TYR A 37 -0.99 2.39 -4.97
C TYR A 37 0.21 2.89 -5.78
N ASP A 38 -0.05 3.28 -7.02
CA ASP A 38 0.98 3.69 -7.98
C ASP A 38 2.06 2.60 -8.14
N THR A 39 3.32 2.89 -7.82
CA THR A 39 4.43 1.91 -7.83
C THR A 39 4.81 1.38 -6.45
N SER A 40 3.99 1.62 -5.41
CA SER A 40 4.31 1.26 -4.04
C SER A 40 3.22 0.38 -3.41
N CYS A 41 3.65 -0.66 -2.69
CA CYS A 41 2.77 -1.53 -1.94
C CYS A 41 3.11 -1.45 -0.46
N LEU A 42 2.08 -1.29 0.36
CA LEU A 42 2.16 -1.21 1.81
C LEU A 42 1.25 -2.27 2.41
N GLU A 43 1.84 -3.16 3.22
CA GLU A 43 1.06 -4.06 4.06
C GLU A 43 0.83 -3.40 5.41
N ILE A 44 -0.43 -3.16 5.75
CA ILE A 44 -0.79 -2.62 7.06
C ILE A 44 -1.06 -3.81 7.98
N ASN A 45 -0.13 -4.04 8.90
CA ASN A 45 -0.25 -5.04 9.97
C ASN A 45 -0.13 -4.35 11.35
N GLN A 46 -0.29 -5.12 12.42
CA GLN A 46 -0.11 -4.65 13.79
C GLN A 46 1.29 -4.06 14.07
N THR A 47 2.28 -4.43 13.25
CA THR A 47 3.66 -3.91 13.33
C THR A 47 3.89 -2.67 12.49
N THR A 48 3.00 -2.36 11.54
CA THR A 48 3.13 -1.19 10.67
C THR A 48 2.89 0.06 11.50
N ARG A 49 3.95 0.84 11.70
CA ARG A 49 3.88 2.07 12.48
C ARG A 49 3.24 3.17 11.64
N ILE A 50 1.97 3.42 11.88
CA ILE A 50 1.24 4.52 11.23
C ILE A 50 1.54 5.81 12.00
N PRO A 51 2.01 6.87 11.30
CA PRO A 51 2.18 8.19 11.91
C PRO A 51 0.86 8.66 12.56
N GLY A 52 0.92 9.17 13.79
CA GLY A 52 -0.29 9.55 14.55
C GLY A 52 -1.10 10.70 13.93
N ASN A 53 -0.55 11.39 12.93
CA ASN A 53 -1.23 12.40 12.13
C ASN A 53 -2.04 11.83 10.95
N ILE A 54 -1.99 10.51 10.72
CA ILE A 54 -2.70 9.83 9.63
C ILE A 54 -3.84 9.01 10.21
N ASP A 55 -5.08 9.39 9.87
CA ASP A 55 -6.25 8.63 10.26
C ASP A 55 -6.52 7.50 9.26
N VAL A 56 -6.17 6.28 9.65
CA VAL A 56 -6.54 5.07 8.89
C VAL A 56 -7.87 4.47 9.34
N GLY A 57 -8.47 4.98 10.42
CA GLY A 57 -9.74 4.48 10.96
C GLY A 57 -10.90 4.65 9.99
N SER A 58 -10.83 5.66 9.13
CA SER A 58 -11.79 5.87 8.03
C SER A 58 -11.60 4.94 6.83
N GLY A 59 -10.58 4.07 6.82
CA GLY A 59 -10.28 3.13 5.73
C GLY A 59 -9.84 3.81 4.43
N THR A 60 -9.61 5.12 4.44
CA THR A 60 -9.15 5.89 3.29
C THR A 60 -8.13 6.93 3.70
N VAL A 61 -7.06 7.07 2.93
CA VAL A 61 -5.98 8.03 3.17
C VAL A 61 -5.70 8.84 1.91
N THR A 62 -5.06 9.99 2.02
CA THR A 62 -4.58 10.74 0.85
C THR A 62 -3.34 10.07 0.24
N PRO A 63 -3.01 10.35 -1.04
CA PRO A 63 -1.77 9.89 -1.66
C PRO A 63 -0.51 10.29 -0.90
N ASP A 64 -0.51 11.47 -0.28
CA ASP A 64 0.63 11.96 0.49
C ASP A 64 0.81 11.15 1.80
N GLU A 65 -0.29 10.92 2.52
CA GLU A 65 -0.32 10.06 3.71
C GLU A 65 0.11 8.62 3.37
N PHE A 66 -0.36 8.06 2.25
CA PHE A 66 0.06 6.74 1.80
C PHE A 66 1.57 6.66 1.56
N ARG A 67 2.15 7.66 0.88
CA ARG A 67 3.61 7.74 0.69
C ARG A 67 4.35 7.83 2.03
N GLN A 68 3.87 8.64 2.97
CA GLN A 68 4.49 8.73 4.30
C GLN A 68 4.46 7.39 5.05
N MET A 69 3.36 6.64 4.95
CA MET A 69 3.26 5.31 5.55
C MET A 69 4.21 4.31 4.89
N VAL A 70 4.32 4.31 3.55
CA VAL A 70 5.29 3.48 2.81
C VAL A 70 6.71 3.78 3.29
N ILE A 71 7.10 5.05 3.34
CA ILE A 71 8.44 5.46 3.80
C ILE A 71 8.67 5.02 5.25
N THR A 72 7.69 5.24 6.13
CA THR A 72 7.80 4.87 7.55
C THR A 72 7.91 3.35 7.73
N ALA A 73 7.15 2.58 6.96
CA ALA A 73 7.23 1.12 6.97
C ALA A 73 8.60 0.64 6.48
N SER A 74 9.09 1.19 5.37
CA SER A 74 10.43 0.89 4.85
C SER A 74 11.54 1.23 5.86
N LEU A 75 11.43 2.36 6.56
CA LEU A 75 12.39 2.76 7.59
C LEU A 75 12.33 1.88 8.85
N ALA A 76 11.15 1.35 9.18
CA ALA A 76 10.94 0.46 10.32
C ALA A 76 11.45 -0.98 10.08
N GLY A 77 12.09 -1.26 8.92
CA GLY A 77 12.45 -2.61 8.50
C GLY A 77 11.24 -3.47 8.12
N GLY A 78 10.05 -2.86 8.05
CA GLY A 78 8.86 -3.45 7.48
C GLY A 78 9.03 -3.49 5.97
N ILE A 79 8.86 -4.68 5.41
CA ILE A 79 9.00 -4.99 3.99
C ILE A 79 8.01 -4.12 3.19
N GLY A 80 8.41 -2.89 2.85
CA GLY A 80 7.90 -2.20 1.68
C GLY A 80 8.70 -2.77 0.53
N SER A 81 8.04 -3.46 -0.41
CA SER A 81 8.64 -4.27 -1.46
C SER A 81 9.62 -3.48 -2.35
N GLY A 82 10.84 -3.28 -1.85
CA GLY A 82 12.04 -3.15 -2.66
C GLY A 82 12.35 -4.54 -3.16
N GLN A 83 12.14 -4.73 -4.45
CA GLN A 83 12.51 -5.94 -5.16
C GLN A 83 13.98 -6.24 -4.89
N ASP A 84 14.27 -7.39 -4.28
CA ASP A 84 15.52 -8.10 -4.48
C ASP A 84 15.75 -8.26 -6.00
N ARG A 85 16.86 -7.70 -6.48
CA ARG A 85 17.53 -8.14 -7.71
C ARG A 85 19.03 -8.02 -7.49
N ASP A 86 19.62 -9.08 -6.96
CA ASP A 86 20.94 -9.58 -7.38
C ASP A 86 20.82 -11.09 -7.64
#